data_AF-A0A2M7AYU6-F1
#
_entry.id   AF-A0A2M7AYU6-F1
#
_cell.length_a   1.000
_cell.length_b   1.000
_cell.length_c   1.000
_cell.angle_alpha   90.00
_cell.angle_beta   90.00
_cell.angle_gamma   90.00
#
_symmetry.space_group_name_H-M   'P 1'
#
loop_
_entity.id
_entity.type
_entity.pdbx_description
1 polymer ?
#
loop_
_entity_poly.entity_id
_entity_poly.type
_entity_poly.pdbx_seq_one_letter_code
_entity_poly.pdbx_strand_id
1 'polypeptide(L)'
;MNIAHITESTGISGGTQQLILLIKGLKKNGHKIHLICQPESKIGNYFKESGIKIKPIKMRQDYDIFSALNLRRYLVAEKIDILHSHHSRAHSIGLLATLGLKKIKFVVSR
;
A
#
# COMPACT_ATOMS: atom_id res chain seq x y z
N MET A 1 11.77 -9.88 -0.77
CA MET A 1 11.31 -8.70 -1.52
C MET A 1 10.69 -7.69 -0.57
N ASN A 2 10.74 -6.40 -0.92
CA ASN A 2 10.02 -5.32 -0.28
C ASN A 2 8.69 -5.12 -1.02
N ILE A 3 7.58 -5.44 -0.37
CA ILE A 3 6.24 -5.42 -0.96
C ILE A 3 5.42 -4.34 -0.27
N ALA A 4 4.95 -3.37 -1.05
CA ALA A 4 4.06 -2.32 -0.61
C ALA A 4 2.61 -2.65 -0.98
N HIS A 5 1.70 -2.64 -0.02
CA HIS A 5 0.28 -2.71 -0.27
C HIS A 5 -0.37 -1.35 -0.05
N ILE A 6 -1.19 -0.89 -0.99
CA ILE A 6 -1.91 0.39 -0.88
C ILE A 6 -3.42 0.18 -0.89
N THR A 7 -4.10 0.84 0.05
CA THR A 7 -5.56 0.79 0.21
C THR A 7 -6.11 2.11 0.76
N GLU A 8 -7.15 2.67 0.14
CA GLU A 8 -7.89 3.82 0.69
C GLU A 8 -8.93 3.44 1.76
N SER A 9 -9.12 2.15 2.05
CA SER A 9 -10.12 1.70 3.01
C SER A 9 -9.82 2.20 4.42
N THR A 10 -10.81 2.85 5.03
CA THR A 10 -10.75 3.31 6.43
C THR A 10 -11.26 2.25 7.40
N GLY A 11 -12.04 1.27 6.91
CA GLY A 11 -12.71 0.24 7.70
C GLY A 11 -12.24 -1.18 7.41
N ILE A 12 -12.81 -2.14 8.14
CA ILE A 12 -12.62 -3.57 7.87
C ILE A 12 -13.83 -4.05 7.06
N SER A 13 -13.58 -4.33 5.77
CA SER A 13 -14.51 -4.98 4.85
C SER A 13 -14.00 -6.37 4.46
N GLY A 14 -14.73 -7.11 3.62
CA GLY A 14 -14.25 -8.37 3.04
C GLY A 14 -12.90 -8.22 2.32
N GLY A 15 -12.74 -7.18 1.50
CA GLY A 15 -11.46 -6.89 0.82
C GLY A 15 -10.34 -6.55 1.80
N THR A 16 -10.62 -5.75 2.85
CA THR A 16 -9.63 -5.48 3.90
C THR A 16 -9.24 -6.76 4.65
N GLN A 17 -10.17 -7.69 4.90
CA GLN A 17 -9.87 -8.99 5.54
C GLN A 17 -8.96 -9.85 4.65
N GLN A 18 -9.21 -9.90 3.35
CA GLN A 18 -8.34 -10.59 2.39
C GLN A 18 -6.93 -9.98 2.39
N LEU A 19 -6.82 -8.65 2.40
CA LEU A 19 -5.54 -7.95 2.53
C LEU A 19 -4.81 -8.30 3.82
N ILE A 20 -5.52 -8.40 4.96
CA ILE A 20 -4.91 -8.79 6.24
C ILE A 20 -4.31 -10.20 6.14
N LEU A 21 -5.05 -11.16 5.58
CA LEU A 21 -4.58 -12.53 5.39
C LEU A 21 -3.36 -12.59 4.46
N LEU A 22 -3.41 -11.84 3.36
CA LEU A 22 -2.31 -11.74 2.40
C LEU A 22 -1.03 -11.20 3.06
N ILE A 23 -1.13 -10.08 3.79
CA ILE A 23 0.00 -9.48 4.50
C ILE A 23 0.62 -10.47 5.49
N LYS A 24 -0.20 -11.19 6.27
CA LYS A 24 0.29 -12.19 7.22
C LYS A 24 1.01 -13.34 6.52
N GLY A 25 0.45 -13.86 5.43
CA GLY A 25 1.06 -14.92 4.64
C GLY A 25 2.40 -14.49 4.03
N LEU A 26 2.44 -13.34 3.38
CA LEU A 26 3.67 -12.82 2.77
C LEU A 26 4.76 -12.52 3.80
N LYS A 27 4.39 -11.98 4.96
CA LYS A 27 5.31 -11.78 6.07
C LYS A 27 5.87 -13.11 6.58
N LYS A 28 5.01 -14.12 6.77
CA LYS A 28 5.42 -15.48 7.20
C LYS A 28 6.41 -16.11 6.20
N ASN A 29 6.27 -15.80 4.91
CA ASN A 29 7.17 -16.23 3.85
C ASN A 29 8.47 -15.40 3.76
N GLY A 30 8.77 -14.56 4.74
CA GLY A 30 10.03 -13.81 4.83
C GLY A 30 10.09 -12.53 3.99
N HIS A 31 8.95 -12.05 3.48
CA HIS A 31 8.91 -10.77 2.75
C HIS A 31 8.82 -9.57 3.70
N LYS A 32 9.42 -8.46 3.30
CA LYS A 32 9.34 -7.18 4.02
C LYS A 32 8.10 -6.44 3.56
N ILE A 33 7.15 -6.24 4.48
CA ILE A 33 5.84 -5.67 4.15
C ILE A 33 5.78 -4.20 4.54
N HIS A 34 5.25 -3.41 3.61
CA HIS A 34 4.92 -2.01 3.79
C HIS A 34 3.43 -1.82 3.55
N LEU A 35 2.72 -1.23 4.50
CA LEU A 35 1.30 -0.92 4.38
C LEU A 35 1.11 0.59 4.20
N ILE A 36 0.53 0.98 3.07
CA ILE A 36 0.15 2.34 2.75
C ILE A 36 -1.37 2.43 2.88
N CYS A 37 -1.83 3.20 3.85
CA CYS A 37 -3.24 3.32 4.18
C CYS A 37 -3.59 4.76 4.55
N GLN A 38 -4.90 5.04 4.63
CA GLN A 38 -5.35 6.30 5.20
C GLN A 38 -4.82 6.45 6.64
N PRO A 39 -4.52 7.70 7.07
CA PRO A 39 -4.29 7.99 8.48
C PRO A 39 -5.43 7.44 9.33
N GLU A 40 -5.10 6.87 10.49
CA GLU A 40 -6.07 6.35 11.48
C GLU A 40 -7.01 5.24 10.95
N SER A 41 -6.71 4.64 9.80
CA SER A 41 -7.49 3.50 9.28
C SER A 41 -7.45 2.30 10.22
N LYS A 42 -8.57 1.55 10.28
CA LYS A 42 -8.66 0.34 11.11
C LYS A 42 -7.56 -0.69 10.79
N ILE A 43 -7.21 -0.85 9.52
CA ILE A 43 -6.13 -1.77 9.10
C ILE A 43 -4.74 -1.26 9.53
N GLY A 44 -4.49 0.05 9.47
CA GLY A 44 -3.25 0.64 9.99
C GLY A 44 -3.11 0.39 11.49
N ASN A 45 -4.16 0.60 12.26
CA ASN A 45 -4.17 0.31 13.70
C ASN A 45 -3.99 -1.19 13.97
N TYR A 46 -4.66 -2.05 13.19
CA TYR A 46 -4.56 -3.51 13.32
C TYR A 46 -3.10 -4.02 13.21
N PHE A 47 -2.31 -3.42 12.32
CA PHE A 47 -0.93 -3.84 12.10
C PHE A 47 0.11 -3.04 12.90
N LYS A 48 -0.30 -2.06 13.73
CA LYS A 48 0.61 -1.13 14.42
C LYS A 48 1.70 -1.84 15.24
N GLU A 49 1.35 -2.94 15.90
CA GLU A 49 2.25 -3.74 16.74
C GLU A 49 2.77 -5.00 16.04
N SER A 50 2.44 -5.17 14.76
CA SER A 50 2.80 -6.37 14.00
C SER A 50 4.24 -6.35 13.49
N GLY A 51 4.98 -5.25 13.64
CA GLY A 51 6.36 -5.12 13.15
C GLY A 51 6.48 -4.97 11.62
N ILE A 52 5.39 -4.73 10.89
CA ILE A 52 5.46 -4.28 9.49
C ILE A 52 5.65 -2.76 9.43
N LYS A 53 6.15 -2.24 8.30
CA LYS A 53 6.28 -0.79 8.11
C LYS A 53 4.93 -0.21 7.70
N ILE A 54 4.42 0.77 8.45
CA ILE A 54 3.17 1.45 8.12
C ILE A 54 3.49 2.88 7.68
N LYS A 55 2.99 3.26 6.50
CA LYS A 55 3.13 4.60 5.93
C LYS A 55 1.74 5.20 5.73
N PRO A 56 1.26 6.05 6.65
CA PRO A 56 0.01 6.76 6.44
C PRO A 56 0.18 7.78 5.31
N ILE A 57 -0.73 7.75 4.33
CA ILE A 57 -0.84 8.74 3.25
C ILE A 57 -2.31 9.12 3.13
N LYS A 58 -2.60 10.42 3.29
CA LYS A 58 -3.98 10.93 3.18
C LYS A 58 -4.40 11.03 1.72
N MET A 59 -5.11 10.02 1.24
CA MET A 59 -5.59 9.91 -0.14
C MET A 59 -6.95 10.57 -0.28
N ARG A 60 -7.02 11.77 -0.85
CA ARG A 60 -8.27 12.56 -0.88
C ARG A 60 -9.18 12.17 -2.03
N GLN A 61 -8.60 11.99 -3.21
CA GLN A 61 -9.30 11.79 -4.49
C GLN A 61 -8.46 10.89 -5.40
N ASP A 62 -9.03 10.48 -6.52
CA ASP A 62 -8.42 9.52 -7.43
C ASP A 62 -7.23 10.11 -8.21
N TYR A 63 -7.29 11.42 -8.49
CA TYR A 63 -6.22 12.20 -9.15
C TYR A 63 -5.36 12.99 -8.15
N ASP A 64 -5.21 12.50 -6.92
CA ASP A 64 -4.41 13.15 -5.89
C ASP A 64 -2.90 13.02 -6.18
N ILE A 65 -2.38 13.96 -6.98
CA ILE A 65 -0.97 14.04 -7.40
C ILE A 65 -0.04 14.17 -6.18
N PHE A 66 -0.44 14.89 -5.15
CA PHE A 66 0.39 15.06 -3.95
C PHE A 66 0.56 13.74 -3.20
N SER A 67 -0.53 12.97 -3.06
CA SER A 67 -0.47 11.61 -2.50
C SER A 67 0.40 10.69 -3.37
N ALA A 68 0.28 10.77 -4.69
CA ALA A 68 1.10 9.98 -5.61
C ALA A 68 2.60 10.33 -5.53
N LEU A 69 2.96 11.61 -5.42
CA LEU A 69 4.34 12.06 -5.26
C LEU A 69 4.92 11.62 -3.90
N ASN A 70 4.14 11.71 -2.83
CA ASN A 70 4.55 11.21 -1.51
C ASN A 70 4.77 9.69 -1.53
N LEU A 71 3.84 8.95 -2.15
CA LEU A 71 3.97 7.52 -2.37
C LEU A 71 5.24 7.20 -3.16
N ARG A 72 5.46 7.86 -4.31
CA ARG A 72 6.64 7.67 -5.15
C ARG A 72 7.94 7.83 -4.36
N ARG A 73 8.08 8.91 -3.59
CA ARG A 73 9.26 9.16 -2.75
C ARG A 73 9.49 8.03 -1.76
N TYR A 74 8.42 7.54 -1.14
CA TYR A 74 8.49 6.40 -0.24
C TYR A 74 8.90 5.10 -0.95
N LEU A 75 8.31 4.80 -2.11
CA LEU A 75 8.63 3.60 -2.89
C LEU A 75 10.11 3.52 -3.28
N VAL A 76 10.67 4.66 -3.71
CA VAL A 76 12.09 4.75 -4.09
C VAL A 76 13.00 4.65 -2.87
N ALA A 77 12.70 5.37 -1.79
CA ALA A 77 13.51 5.38 -0.58
C ALA A 77 13.58 4.00 0.09
N GLU A 78 12.45 3.29 0.15
CA GLU A 78 12.35 1.96 0.74
C GLU A 78 12.74 0.83 -0.22
N LYS A 79 13.14 1.17 -1.46
CA LYS A 79 13.52 0.20 -2.51
C LYS A 79 12.43 -0.87 -2.70
N ILE A 80 11.20 -0.42 -2.89
CA ILE A 80 10.05 -1.31 -3.08
C ILE A 80 10.18 -2.06 -4.41
N ASP A 81 9.97 -3.38 -4.38
CA ASP A 81 10.00 -4.23 -5.56
C ASP A 81 8.61 -4.34 -6.21
N ILE A 82 7.57 -4.43 -5.38
CA ILE A 82 6.17 -4.60 -5.80
C ILE A 82 5.29 -3.57 -5.08
N LEU A 83 4.50 -2.81 -5.84
CA LEU A 83 3.36 -2.06 -5.32
C LEU A 83 2.08 -2.80 -5.71
N HIS A 84 1.33 -3.28 -4.72
CA HIS A 84 0.07 -3.99 -4.89
C HIS A 84 -1.10 -3.16 -4.38
N SER A 85 -1.98 -2.75 -5.28
CA SER A 85 -3.13 -1.90 -4.98
C SER A 85 -4.45 -2.66 -4.98
N HIS A 86 -5.32 -2.35 -4.00
CA HIS A 86 -6.52 -3.15 -3.68
C HIS A 86 -7.86 -2.47 -3.97
N HIS A 87 -7.89 -1.18 -4.26
CA HIS A 87 -9.14 -0.43 -4.47
C HIS A 87 -8.93 0.68 -5.52
N SER A 88 -10.02 1.24 -6.06
CA SER A 88 -10.00 2.09 -7.25
C SER A 88 -9.19 3.37 -7.10
N ARG A 89 -9.25 4.02 -5.92
CA ARG A 89 -8.44 5.23 -5.68
C ARG A 89 -6.97 4.87 -5.55
N ALA A 90 -6.68 3.80 -4.80
CA ALA A 90 -5.34 3.27 -4.69
C ALA A 90 -4.77 2.85 -6.07
N HIS A 91 -5.60 2.35 -7.00
CA HIS A 91 -5.14 2.01 -8.36
C HIS A 91 -4.65 3.26 -9.09
N SER A 92 -5.44 4.32 -9.05
CA SER A 92 -5.13 5.60 -9.71
C SER A 92 -3.87 6.24 -9.13
N ILE A 93 -3.80 6.34 -7.79
CA ILE A 93 -2.64 6.89 -7.08
C ILE A 93 -1.39 6.02 -7.30
N GLY A 94 -1.54 4.70 -7.26
CA GLY A 94 -0.45 3.74 -7.46
C GLY A 94 0.13 3.80 -8.88
N LEU A 95 -0.74 3.93 -9.89
CA LEU A 95 -0.33 4.11 -11.28
C LEU A 95 0.49 5.40 -11.45
N LEU A 96 -0.01 6.53 -10.93
CA LEU A 96 0.70 7.81 -10.97
C LEU A 96 2.05 7.74 -10.23
N ALA A 97 2.09 7.09 -9.06
CA ALA A 97 3.31 6.99 -8.27
C ALA A 97 4.39 6.14 -8.96
N THR A 98 3.99 5.10 -9.70
CA THR A 98 4.89 4.17 -10.38
C THR A 98 5.25 4.56 -11.80
N LEU A 99 4.63 5.61 -12.36
CA LEU A 99 4.90 6.08 -13.72
C LEU A 99 6.40 6.34 -13.94
N GLY A 100 6.99 5.69 -14.94
CA GLY A 100 8.42 5.78 -15.25
C GLY A 100 9.36 5.01 -14.30
N LEU A 101 8.86 4.32 -13.27
CA LEU A 101 9.67 3.46 -12.37
C LEU A 101 9.73 2.03 -12.90
N LYS A 102 10.63 1.75 -13.85
CA LYS A 102 10.76 0.40 -14.47
C LYS A 102 11.09 -0.74 -13.48
N LYS A 103 11.68 -0.42 -12.33
CA LYS A 103 12.10 -1.41 -11.33
C LYS A 103 10.95 -1.90 -10.45
N ILE A 104 9.87 -1.13 -10.31
CA ILE A 104 8.76 -1.46 -9.43
C ILE A 104 7.68 -2.14 -10.24
N LYS A 105 7.29 -3.36 -9.86
CA LYS A 105 6.15 -4.04 -10.48
C LYS A 105 4.86 -3.55 -9.83
N PHE A 106 3.98 -2.99 -10.65
CA PHE A 106 2.66 -2.54 -10.20
C PHE A 106 1.63 -3.65 -10.42
N VAL A 107 0.99 -4.08 -9.34
CA VAL A 107 -0.01 -5.15 -9.32
C VAL A 107 -1.33 -4.57 -8.81
N VAL A 108 -2.43 -4.97 -9.43
CA VAL A 108 -3.77 -4.48 -9.14
C VAL A 108 -4.67 -5.68 -8.86
N SER A 109 -5.39 -5.63 -7.74
CA SER A 109 -6.54 -6.50 -7.45
C SER A 109 -7.68 -5.68 -6.84
N ARG A 110 -8.87 -6.28 -6.77
CA ARG A 110 -10.04 -5.75 -6.05
C ARG A 110 -10.40 -6.69 -4.92
#